data_AF-A0A847XFX3-F1
#
_entry.id   AF-A0A847XFX3-F1
#
_cell.length_a   1.000
_cell.length_b   1.000
_cell.length_c   1.000
_cell.angle_alpha   90.00
_cell.angle_beta   90.00
_cell.angle_gamma   90.00
#
_symmetry.space_group_name_H-M   'P 1'
#
loop_
_entity.id
_entity.type
_entity.pdbx_description
1 polymer ?
#
loop_
_entity_poly.entity_id
_entity_poly.type
_entity_poly.pdbx_seq_one_letter_code
_entity_poly.pdbx_strand_id
1 'polypeptide(L)'
;IPESELKKAFVENLTFHAVVTAVKRHAGRLRYLYGPGGKKTMAEGKDLTLVKNIVGTGGALTRLPNRIKILEQIALKAKGDELLPTKEVTIFIDNHYIMASLGVMAKKYPEEALKLLKDSLGIRS
;
A
#
# COMPACT_ATOMS: atom_id res chain seq x y z
N ILE A 1 -9.64 -6.75 19.33
CA ILE A 1 -10.02 -5.76 18.29
C ILE A 1 -10.73 -4.61 19.02
N PRO A 2 -10.54 -3.33 18.67
CA PRO A 2 -11.15 -2.23 19.41
C PRO A 2 -12.68 -2.37 19.49
N GLU A 3 -13.24 -2.28 20.70
CA GLU A 3 -14.65 -2.58 20.93
C GLU A 3 -15.57 -1.37 20.74
N SER A 4 -15.13 -0.18 21.17
CA SER A 4 -15.91 1.06 21.01
C SER A 4 -15.62 1.76 19.68
N GLU A 5 -16.64 2.43 19.14
CA GLU A 5 -16.53 3.23 17.91
C GLU A 5 -15.45 4.31 18.01
N LEU A 6 -15.32 4.96 19.17
CA LEU A 6 -14.26 5.95 19.40
C LEU A 6 -12.86 5.34 19.25
N LYS A 7 -12.62 4.16 19.83
CA LYS A 7 -11.32 3.48 19.71
C LYS A 7 -11.08 3.00 18.28
N LYS A 8 -12.11 2.53 17.57
CA LYS A 8 -12.00 2.15 16.15
C LYS A 8 -11.59 3.36 15.31
N ALA A 9 -12.31 4.47 15.43
CA ALA A 9 -12.01 5.70 14.71
C ALA A 9 -10.59 6.24 15.02
N PHE A 10 -10.17 6.16 16.28
CA PHE A 10 -8.81 6.55 16.67
C PHE A 10 -7.74 5.67 15.98
N VAL A 11 -7.90 4.35 16.02
CA VAL A 11 -6.95 3.42 15.40
C VAL A 11 -6.96 3.54 13.87
N GLU A 12 -8.11 3.78 13.25
CA GLU A 12 -8.22 4.03 11.81
C GLU A 12 -7.47 5.30 11.40
N ASN A 13 -7.63 6.40 12.13
CA ASN A 13 -6.88 7.63 11.87
C ASN A 13 -5.37 7.43 12.04
N LEU A 14 -4.95 6.74 13.10
CA LEU A 14 -3.53 6.44 13.33
C LEU A 14 -2.96 5.58 12.19
N THR A 15 -3.70 4.55 11.77
CA THR A 15 -3.31 3.65 10.67
C THR A 15 -3.22 4.42 9.37
N PHE A 16 -4.18 5.30 9.09
CA PHE A 16 -4.16 6.17 7.93
C PHE A 16 -2.89 7.04 7.88
N HIS A 17 -2.58 7.76 8.96
CA HIS A 17 -1.37 8.58 9.00
C HIS A 17 -0.08 7.76 8.88
N ALA A 18 -0.04 6.58 9.51
CA ALA A 18 1.10 5.67 9.40
C ALA A 18 1.32 5.21 7.96
N VAL A 19 0.25 4.78 7.27
CA VAL A 19 0.30 4.34 5.86
C VAL A 19 0.78 5.46 4.95
N VAL A 20 0.17 6.64 5.00
CA VAL A 20 0.54 7.76 4.14
C VAL A 20 1.99 8.18 4.37
N THR A 21 2.41 8.26 5.62
CA THR A 21 3.79 8.63 5.98
C THR A 21 4.79 7.58 5.48
N ALA A 22 4.48 6.29 5.69
CA ALA A 22 5.33 5.20 5.24
C ALA A 22 5.50 5.20 3.73
N VAL A 23 4.43 5.36 2.94
CA VAL A 23 4.53 5.38 1.47
C VAL A 23 5.29 6.61 0.99
N LYS A 24 5.02 7.81 1.54
CA LYS A 24 5.76 9.03 1.17
C LYS A 24 7.25 8.96 1.45
N ARG A 25 7.68 8.19 2.47
CA ARG A 25 9.10 7.95 2.75
C ARG A 25 9.79 7.10 1.67
N HIS A 26 9.04 6.27 0.95
CA HIS A 26 9.58 5.41 -0.11
C HIS A 26 9.36 5.97 -1.51
N ALA A 27 8.42 6.89 -1.68
CA ALA A 27 8.12 7.54 -2.95
C ALA A 27 9.12 8.63 -3.27
N GLY A 28 9.56 8.66 -4.53
CA GLY A 28 10.31 9.76 -5.10
C GLY A 28 9.43 10.97 -5.38
N ARG A 29 10.05 12.02 -5.93
CA ARG A 29 9.38 13.25 -6.33
C ARG A 29 9.90 13.76 -7.67
N LEU A 30 9.08 14.55 -8.36
CA LEU A 30 9.46 15.33 -9.53
C LEU A 30 10.26 16.55 -9.09
N ARG A 31 11.47 16.68 -9.61
CA ARG A 31 12.33 17.84 -9.47
C ARG A 31 12.34 18.65 -10.75
N TYR A 32 12.13 19.94 -10.60
CA TYR A 32 12.15 20.90 -11.69
C TYR A 32 13.50 21.61 -11.72
N LEU A 33 14.25 21.42 -12.80
CA LEU A 33 15.50 22.11 -13.07
C LEU A 33 15.24 23.22 -14.09
N TYR A 34 15.81 24.39 -13.84
CA TYR A 34 15.69 25.55 -14.71
C TYR A 34 17.07 25.88 -15.26
N GLY A 35 17.19 25.95 -16.58
CA GLY A 35 18.44 26.29 -17.26
C GLY A 35 18.20 27.08 -18.55
N PRO A 36 19.26 27.37 -19.33
CA PRO A 36 19.18 28.20 -20.53
C PRO A 36 18.21 27.67 -21.60
N GLY A 37 17.96 26.34 -21.62
CA GLY A 37 17.00 25.68 -22.51
C GLY A 37 15.57 25.55 -21.95
N GLY A 38 15.25 26.20 -20.83
CA GLY A 38 13.93 26.15 -20.19
C GLY A 38 13.82 25.17 -19.02
N LYS A 39 12.57 24.80 -18.70
CA LYS A 39 12.23 23.92 -17.57
C LYS A 39 12.39 22.46 -17.96
N LYS A 40 13.21 21.72 -17.22
CA LYS A 40 13.36 20.25 -17.33
C LYS A 40 12.79 19.59 -16.09
N THR A 41 11.97 18.57 -16.27
CA THR A 41 11.41 17.76 -15.16
C THR A 41 12.16 16.44 -15.08
N MET A 42 12.60 16.04 -13.89
CA MET A 42 13.24 14.76 -13.63
C MET A 42 12.64 14.10 -12.38
N ALA A 43 12.60 12.77 -12.35
CA ALA A 43 12.28 12.02 -11.14
C ALA A 43 13.51 11.90 -10.24
N GLU A 44 13.34 12.14 -8.94
CA GLU A 44 14.33 11.90 -7.89
C GLU A 44 13.75 10.88 -6.89
N GLY A 45 14.50 9.82 -6.59
CA GLY A 45 14.01 8.71 -5.76
C GLY A 45 13.22 7.66 -6.56
N LYS A 46 12.41 6.85 -5.87
CA LYS A 46 11.71 5.72 -6.48
C LYS A 46 10.37 6.12 -7.06
N ASP A 47 10.17 5.85 -8.34
CA ASP A 47 8.88 6.05 -8.99
C ASP A 47 7.90 4.92 -8.61
N LEU A 48 6.82 5.24 -7.89
CA LEU A 48 5.76 4.30 -7.56
C LEU A 48 4.52 4.45 -8.44
N THR A 49 4.53 5.34 -9.44
CA THR A 49 3.37 5.57 -10.33
C THR A 49 2.98 4.33 -11.14
N LEU A 50 3.94 3.42 -11.36
CA LEU A 50 3.73 2.15 -12.07
C LEU A 50 3.30 0.99 -11.15
N VAL A 51 3.11 1.23 -9.84
CA VAL A 51 2.64 0.19 -8.92
C VAL A 51 1.19 -0.16 -9.25
N LYS A 52 0.98 -1.41 -9.64
CA LYS A 52 -0.35 -1.94 -10.03
C LYS A 52 -1.13 -2.53 -8.88
N ASN A 53 -0.44 -3.01 -7.84
CA ASN A 53 -1.05 -3.73 -6.73
C ASN A 53 -0.53 -3.21 -5.39
N ILE A 54 -1.44 -3.01 -4.43
CA ILE A 54 -1.12 -2.75 -3.03
C ILE A 54 -1.68 -3.91 -2.21
N VAL A 55 -0.83 -4.51 -1.37
CA VAL A 55 -1.25 -5.56 -0.45
C VAL A 55 -1.28 -5.00 0.97
N GLY A 56 -2.48 -4.90 1.54
CA GLY A 56 -2.70 -4.60 2.95
C GLY A 56 -2.46 -5.82 3.81
N THR A 57 -1.38 -5.83 4.58
CA THR A 57 -1.09 -6.85 5.60
C THR A 57 -0.74 -6.16 6.92
N GLY A 58 -0.67 -6.92 8.01
CA GLY A 58 -0.49 -6.40 9.37
C GLY A 58 -1.81 -6.24 10.11
N GLY A 59 -1.77 -6.30 11.44
CA GLY A 59 -2.97 -6.36 12.29
C GLY A 59 -4.02 -5.28 11.98
N ALA A 60 -3.61 -4.02 11.81
CA ALA A 60 -4.53 -2.92 11.50
C ALA A 60 -5.14 -3.04 10.09
N LEU A 61 -4.31 -3.25 9.07
CA LEU A 61 -4.75 -3.31 7.67
C LEU A 61 -5.49 -4.61 7.32
N THR A 62 -5.40 -5.66 8.15
CA THR A 62 -6.21 -6.87 7.97
C THR A 62 -7.54 -6.79 8.74
N ARG A 63 -7.60 -6.14 9.91
CA ARG A 63 -8.74 -6.26 10.84
C ARG A 63 -9.66 -5.05 10.88
N LEU A 64 -9.22 -3.87 10.46
CA LEU A 64 -10.05 -2.67 10.53
C LEU A 64 -11.17 -2.69 9.47
N PRO A 65 -12.37 -2.19 9.79
CA PRO A 65 -13.47 -2.07 8.83
C PRO A 65 -13.11 -1.21 7.62
N ASN A 66 -12.52 -0.02 7.83
CA ASN A 66 -12.18 0.90 6.73
C ASN A 66 -10.79 0.64 6.11
N ARG A 67 -10.21 -0.55 6.27
CA ARG A 67 -8.86 -0.89 5.78
C ARG A 67 -8.62 -0.60 4.29
N ILE A 68 -9.61 -0.88 3.44
CA ILE A 68 -9.50 -0.63 1.99
C ILE A 68 -9.47 0.88 1.74
N LYS A 69 -10.41 1.63 2.33
CA LYS A 69 -10.47 3.09 2.23
C LYS A 69 -9.18 3.76 2.67
N ILE A 70 -8.54 3.24 3.73
CA ILE A 70 -7.24 3.73 4.21
C ILE A 70 -6.17 3.59 3.13
N LEU A 71 -6.08 2.44 2.46
CA LEU A 71 -5.11 2.19 1.40
C LEU A 71 -5.41 2.98 0.12
N GLU A 72 -6.69 3.17 -0.23
CA GLU A 72 -7.11 4.02 -1.36
C GLU A 72 -6.60 5.46 -1.21
N GLN A 73 -6.45 5.95 0.02
CA GLN A 73 -5.92 7.30 0.25
C GLN A 73 -4.48 7.49 -0.21
N ILE A 74 -3.69 6.41 -0.38
CA ILE A 74 -2.31 6.50 -0.89
C ILE A 74 -2.30 7.22 -2.24
N ALA A 75 -3.18 6.81 -3.15
CA ALA A 75 -3.29 7.39 -4.49
C ALA A 75 -3.95 8.78 -4.52
N LEU A 76 -4.76 9.10 -3.50
CA LEU A 76 -5.49 10.36 -3.41
C LEU A 76 -4.70 11.50 -2.77
N LYS A 77 -3.57 11.20 -2.10
CA LYS A 77 -2.77 12.16 -1.33
C LYS A 77 -1.45 12.57 -1.99
N ALA A 78 -1.30 12.26 -3.28
CA ALA A 78 -0.20 12.79 -4.08
C ALA A 78 -0.28 14.32 -4.08
N LYS A 79 0.69 14.96 -3.43
CA LYS A 79 1.00 16.36 -3.73
C LYS A 79 1.62 16.38 -5.13
N GLY A 80 1.33 17.38 -5.97
CA GLY A 80 1.52 17.29 -7.44
C GLY A 80 2.94 16.97 -7.94
N ASP A 81 3.94 16.90 -7.07
CA ASP A 81 5.30 16.45 -7.36
C ASP A 81 5.63 15.05 -6.82
N GLU A 82 4.78 14.38 -6.05
CA GLU A 82 5.06 13.06 -5.46
C GLU A 82 4.78 11.92 -6.45
N LEU A 83 5.72 10.98 -6.57
CA LEU A 83 5.61 9.81 -7.44
C LEU A 83 4.92 8.64 -6.71
N LEU A 84 3.66 8.85 -6.30
CA LEU A 84 2.83 7.85 -5.61
C LEU A 84 2.10 6.92 -6.59
N PRO A 85 1.63 5.74 -6.14
CA PRO A 85 0.70 4.91 -6.91
C PRO A 85 -0.53 5.70 -7.38
N THR A 86 -1.04 5.37 -8.56
CA THR A 86 -2.22 6.02 -9.13
C THR A 86 -3.52 5.39 -8.62
N LYS A 87 -4.66 5.99 -8.96
CA LYS A 87 -5.99 5.48 -8.56
C LYS A 87 -6.36 4.14 -9.23
N GLU A 88 -5.63 3.73 -10.25
CA GLU A 88 -5.84 2.46 -10.97
C GLU A 88 -5.27 1.25 -10.23
N VAL A 89 -4.58 1.48 -9.10
CA VAL A 89 -4.00 0.43 -8.28
C VAL A 89 -5.07 -0.50 -7.72
N THR A 90 -4.85 -1.81 -7.83
CA THR A 90 -5.71 -2.82 -7.21
C THR A 90 -5.25 -3.08 -5.78
N ILE A 91 -6.19 -3.04 -4.83
CA ILE A 91 -5.92 -3.30 -3.41
C ILE A 91 -6.34 -4.72 -3.07
N PHE A 92 -5.40 -5.49 -2.52
CA PHE A 92 -5.66 -6.79 -1.91
C PHE A 92 -5.44 -6.71 -0.41
N ILE A 93 -6.19 -7.49 0.34
CA ILE A 93 -6.00 -7.62 1.79
C ILE A 93 -5.55 -9.04 2.08
N ASP A 94 -4.50 -9.21 2.88
CA ASP A 94 -4.15 -10.50 3.48
C ASP A 94 -5.15 -10.82 4.59
N ASN A 95 -6.34 -11.31 4.21
CA ASN A 95 -7.48 -11.48 5.11
C ASN A 95 -7.22 -12.49 6.23
N HIS A 96 -6.38 -13.50 5.96
CA HIS A 96 -5.99 -14.52 6.93
C HIS A 96 -4.79 -14.09 7.79
N TYR A 97 -4.12 -12.98 7.45
CA TYR A 97 -2.90 -12.50 8.08
C TYR A 97 -1.77 -13.56 8.07
N ILE A 98 -1.61 -14.26 6.95
CA ILE A 98 -0.66 -15.38 6.80
C ILE A 98 0.42 -15.11 5.76
N MET A 99 0.39 -13.99 5.02
CA MET A 99 1.30 -13.74 3.89
C MET A 99 2.78 -13.87 4.28
N ALA A 100 3.18 -13.38 5.46
CA ALA A 100 4.56 -13.49 5.94
C ALA A 100 4.98 -14.96 6.15
N SER A 101 4.12 -15.77 6.78
CA SER A 101 4.36 -17.19 7.00
C SER A 101 4.40 -17.97 5.68
N LEU A 102 3.52 -17.62 4.73
CA LEU A 102 3.54 -18.22 3.39
C LEU A 102 4.82 -17.91 2.63
N GLY A 103 5.41 -16.73 2.81
CA GLY A 103 6.71 -16.39 2.22
C GLY A 103 7.84 -17.31 2.68
N VAL A 104 7.82 -17.76 3.94
CA VAL A 104 8.79 -18.76 4.45
C VAL A 104 8.47 -20.14 3.88
N MET A 105 7.18 -20.54 3.89
CA MET A 105 6.72 -21.84 3.42
C MET A 105 7.01 -22.06 1.92
N ALA A 106 6.89 -21.01 1.11
CA ALA A 106 7.11 -21.05 -0.34
C ALA A 106 8.51 -21.52 -0.75
N LYS A 107 9.50 -21.45 0.15
CA LYS A 107 10.84 -22.00 -0.10
C LYS A 107 10.85 -23.51 -0.30
N LYS A 108 9.90 -24.22 0.31
CA LYS A 108 9.77 -25.69 0.25
C LYS A 108 8.49 -26.15 -0.45
N TYR A 109 7.41 -25.37 -0.33
CA TYR A 109 6.07 -25.70 -0.83
C TYR A 109 5.48 -24.50 -1.60
N PRO A 110 6.04 -24.16 -2.78
CA PRO A 110 5.67 -22.95 -3.52
C PRO A 110 4.22 -22.96 -4.02
N GLU A 111 3.72 -24.10 -4.50
CA GLU A 111 2.37 -24.23 -5.06
C GLU A 111 1.29 -24.14 -3.96
N GLU A 112 1.51 -24.81 -2.84
CA GLU A 112 0.62 -24.76 -1.68
C GLU A 112 0.62 -23.37 -1.05
N ALA A 113 1.79 -22.73 -0.96
CA ALA A 113 1.90 -21.36 -0.48
C ALA A 113 1.16 -20.36 -1.38
N LEU A 114 1.29 -20.52 -2.70
CA LEU A 114 0.59 -19.68 -3.67
C LEU A 114 -0.92 -19.89 -3.59
N LYS A 115 -1.40 -21.13 -3.46
CA LYS A 115 -2.82 -21.44 -3.31
C LYS A 115 -3.42 -20.76 -2.07
N LEU A 116 -2.76 -20.89 -0.91
CA LEU A 116 -3.21 -20.26 0.33
C LEU A 116 -3.12 -18.72 0.26
N LEU A 117 -2.11 -18.19 -0.44
CA LEU A 117 -1.98 -16.74 -0.61
C LEU A 117 -3.12 -16.20 -1.46
N LYS A 118 -3.43 -16.83 -2.59
CA LYS A 118 -4.56 -16.45 -3.45
C LYS A 118 -5.88 -16.44 -2.68
N ASP A 119 -6.12 -17.47 -1.89
CA ASP A 119 -7.29 -17.56 -1.00
C ASP A 119 -7.33 -16.41 0.01
N SER A 120 -6.21 -16.14 0.72
CA SER A 120 -6.12 -14.99 1.65
C SER A 120 -6.38 -13.64 0.96
N LEU A 121 -5.87 -13.46 -0.27
CA LEU A 121 -6.05 -12.24 -1.06
C LEU A 121 -7.42 -12.14 -1.76
N GLY A 122 -8.27 -13.18 -1.66
CA GLY A 122 -9.57 -13.23 -2.34
C GLY A 122 -9.47 -13.41 -3.86
N ILE A 123 -8.32 -13.88 -4.37
CA ILE A 123 -8.09 -14.16 -5.77
C ILE A 123 -8.61 -15.57 -6.05
N ARG A 124 -9.79 -15.68 -6.65
CA ARG A 124 -10.34 -16.97 -7.08
C ARG A 124 -9.57 -17.48 -8.29
N SER A 125 -9.10 -18.73 -8.20
CA SER A 125 -8.52 -19.51 -9.30
C SER A 125 -9.61 -20.17 -10.14
#